data_AF-A0AB34Z729-F1
#
_entry.id   AF-A0AB34Z729-F1
#
_cell.length_a   1.000
_cell.length_b   1.000
_cell.length_c   1.000
_cell.angle_alpha   90.00
_cell.angle_beta   90.00
_cell.angle_gamma   90.00
#
_symmetry.space_group_name_H-M   'P 1'
#
loop_
_entity.id
_entity.type
_entity.pdbx_description
1 polymer ?
#
loop_
_entity_poly.entity_id
_entity_poly.type
_entity_poly.pdbx_seq_one_letter_code
_entity_poly.pdbx_strand_id
1 'polypeptide(L)'
;MRRVLFFSLAALCASCAHTEQPKQRAYGNDALPSAESVAFEKTDARLRYRDARIEWDAKQCAVYQGVAADGQIRSEALHDAEGRPLCAKTP
;
A
#
# COMPACT_ATOMS: atom_id res chain seq x y z
N MET A 1 22.51 59.92 -5.26
CA MET A 1 21.24 60.32 -4.61
C MET A 1 20.10 60.18 -5.61
N ARG A 2 19.12 59.26 -5.41
CA ARG A 2 17.76 59.39 -6.00
C ARG A 2 16.75 58.41 -5.36
N ARG A 3 15.96 58.97 -4.44
CA ARG A 3 14.52 58.79 -4.14
C ARG A 3 13.91 57.37 -4.07
N VAL A 4 13.64 57.01 -2.80
CA VAL A 4 12.47 56.31 -2.21
C VAL A 4 11.23 56.18 -3.10
N LEU A 5 10.61 54.99 -3.08
CA LEU A 5 9.15 54.83 -3.10
C LEU A 5 8.75 53.52 -2.41
N PHE A 6 8.22 53.66 -1.20
CA PHE A 6 7.44 52.66 -0.48
C PHE A 6 6.10 52.46 -1.20
N PHE A 7 5.71 51.20 -1.45
CA PHE A 7 4.32 50.83 -1.70
C PHE A 7 3.96 49.62 -0.83
N SER A 8 3.28 49.91 0.27
CA SER A 8 2.50 48.95 1.05
C SER A 8 1.20 48.65 0.30
N LEU A 9 0.82 47.38 0.13
CA LEU A 9 -0.60 47.00 0.14
C LEU A 9 -0.74 45.52 0.52
N ALA A 10 -1.41 45.29 1.64
CA ALA A 10 -1.72 43.99 2.19
C ALA A 10 -2.76 43.26 1.31
N ALA A 11 -2.42 42.06 0.85
CA ALA A 11 -3.40 41.12 0.31
C ALA A 11 -3.78 40.12 1.41
N LEU A 12 -4.86 40.42 2.13
CA LEU A 12 -5.56 39.44 2.95
C LEU A 12 -6.22 38.42 2.02
N CYS A 13 -5.59 37.28 1.81
CA CYS A 13 -6.26 36.11 1.24
C CYS A 13 -7.08 35.44 2.35
N ALA A 14 -8.39 35.62 2.26
CA ALA A 14 -9.38 34.81 2.94
C ALA A 14 -9.24 33.34 2.51
N SER A 15 -9.14 32.43 3.47
CA SER A 15 -9.54 31.03 3.29
C SER A 15 -9.89 30.43 4.65
N CYS A 16 -11.18 30.48 4.98
CA CYS A 16 -11.76 29.50 5.89
C CYS A 16 -11.87 28.19 5.11
N ALA A 17 -10.93 27.26 5.31
CA ALA A 17 -11.15 25.87 4.96
C ALA A 17 -11.34 25.10 6.28
N HIS A 18 -12.56 24.63 6.50
CA HIS A 18 -12.86 23.58 7.46
C HIS A 18 -11.91 22.41 7.19
N THR A 19 -10.96 22.16 8.07
CA THR A 19 -10.29 20.86 8.09
C THR A 19 -11.05 20.01 9.07
N GLU A 20 -12.02 19.27 8.56
CA GLU A 20 -12.62 18.12 9.23
C GLU A 20 -11.47 17.30 9.85
N GLN A 21 -11.46 17.15 11.17
CA GLN A 21 -10.51 16.23 11.80
C GLN A 21 -10.76 14.86 11.18
N PRO A 22 -9.81 14.28 10.43
CA PRO A 22 -9.98 12.93 9.94
C PRO A 22 -10.18 12.06 11.18
N LYS A 23 -11.32 11.36 11.24
CA LYS A 23 -11.52 10.24 12.16
C LYS A 23 -10.19 9.52 12.23
N GLN A 24 -9.58 9.50 13.41
CA GLN A 24 -8.39 8.72 13.71
C GLN A 24 -8.73 7.26 13.38
N ARG A 25 -8.50 6.85 12.14
CA ARG A 25 -8.39 5.45 11.79
C ARG A 25 -7.15 5.04 12.53
N ALA A 26 -7.30 4.22 13.56
CA ALA A 26 -6.16 3.61 14.22
C ALA A 26 -5.33 2.96 13.11
N TYR A 27 -4.22 3.60 12.77
CA TYR A 27 -3.20 3.14 11.85
C TYR A 27 -2.45 2.06 12.62
N GLY A 28 -3.14 0.94 12.84
CA GLY A 28 -2.63 -0.20 13.58
C GLY A 28 -1.81 -1.02 12.61
N ASN A 29 -0.49 -1.04 12.84
CA ASN A 29 0.51 -1.89 12.20
C ASN A 29 1.11 -1.46 10.85
N ASP A 30 0.92 -0.26 10.36
CA ASP A 30 1.51 0.14 9.08
C ASP A 30 3.05 0.30 9.08
N ALA A 31 3.68 0.19 10.24
CA ALA A 31 5.13 0.08 10.38
C ALA A 31 5.64 -1.37 10.45
N LEU A 32 4.73 -2.36 10.60
CA LEU A 32 5.07 -3.78 10.58
C LEU A 32 4.63 -4.37 9.22
N PRO A 33 5.44 -5.25 8.60
CA PRO A 33 5.02 -5.89 7.36
C PRO A 33 3.72 -6.65 7.60
N SER A 34 2.77 -6.48 6.68
CA SER A 34 1.49 -7.18 6.76
C SER A 34 1.72 -8.69 6.65
N ALA A 35 0.76 -9.50 7.11
CA ALA A 35 0.88 -10.95 6.99
C ALA A 35 1.08 -11.39 5.53
N GLU A 36 0.45 -10.68 4.59
CA GLU A 36 0.60 -10.88 3.15
C GLU A 36 2.01 -10.55 2.66
N SER A 37 2.62 -9.45 3.11
CA SER A 37 4.00 -9.10 2.75
C SER A 37 5.00 -10.15 3.25
N VAL A 38 4.85 -10.61 4.50
CA VAL A 38 5.71 -11.67 5.06
C VAL A 38 5.55 -12.99 4.29
N ALA A 39 4.31 -13.37 3.99
CA ALA A 39 4.02 -14.58 3.22
C ALA A 39 4.56 -14.48 1.78
N PHE A 40 4.46 -13.29 1.18
CA PHE A 40 5.03 -13.01 -0.14
C PHE A 40 6.54 -13.17 -0.14
N GLU A 41 7.27 -12.51 0.77
CA GLU A 41 8.73 -12.61 0.87
C GLU A 41 9.20 -14.06 1.06
N LYS A 42 8.53 -14.82 1.93
CA LYS A 42 8.81 -16.24 2.16
C LYS A 42 8.61 -17.07 0.89
N THR A 43 7.54 -16.81 0.14
CA THR A 43 7.19 -17.54 -1.08
C THR A 43 8.13 -17.15 -2.22
N ASP A 44 8.43 -15.87 -2.36
CA ASP A 44 9.34 -15.33 -3.38
C ASP A 44 10.75 -15.88 -3.21
N ALA A 45 11.26 -15.97 -1.98
CA ALA A 45 12.55 -16.58 -1.69
C ALA A 45 12.67 -18.03 -2.21
N ARG A 46 11.54 -18.75 -2.26
CA ARG A 46 11.43 -20.14 -2.72
C ARG A 46 11.19 -20.26 -4.22
N LEU A 47 10.28 -19.47 -4.78
CA LEU A 47 9.80 -19.61 -6.16
C LEU A 47 10.50 -18.69 -7.16
N ARG A 48 10.84 -17.46 -6.74
CA ARG A 48 11.54 -16.45 -7.53
C ARG A 48 10.93 -16.24 -8.92
N TYR A 49 9.62 -16.13 -8.99
CA TYR A 49 8.96 -15.79 -10.26
C TYR A 49 9.33 -14.37 -10.67
N ARG A 50 9.44 -14.16 -11.98
CA ARG A 50 9.62 -12.80 -12.51
C ARG A 50 8.30 -12.05 -12.42
N ASP A 51 8.39 -10.73 -12.24
CA ASP A 51 7.23 -9.83 -12.11
C ASP A 51 6.22 -10.28 -11.05
N ALA A 52 6.74 -10.88 -9.98
CA ALA A 52 5.97 -11.42 -8.87
C ALA A 52 5.24 -10.31 -8.11
N ARG A 53 3.97 -10.56 -7.78
CA ARG A 53 3.10 -9.63 -7.05
C ARG A 53 2.08 -10.41 -6.22
N ILE A 54 1.47 -9.70 -5.27
CA ILE A 54 0.32 -10.21 -4.51
C ILE A 54 -0.93 -9.89 -5.34
N GLU A 55 -1.68 -10.93 -5.69
CA GLU A 55 -3.00 -10.83 -6.31
C GLU A 55 -4.07 -11.42 -5.39
N TRP A 56 -5.34 -11.32 -5.79
CA TRP A 56 -6.47 -11.89 -5.06
C TRP A 56 -7.22 -12.87 -5.95
N ASP A 57 -7.50 -14.06 -5.42
CA ASP A 57 -8.30 -15.06 -6.11
C ASP A 57 -9.81 -14.75 -6.05
N ALA A 58 -10.61 -15.60 -6.68
CA ALA A 58 -12.07 -15.47 -6.68
C ALA A 58 -12.71 -15.59 -5.28
N LYS A 59 -11.99 -16.14 -4.30
CA LYS A 59 -12.40 -16.25 -2.90
C LYS A 59 -11.88 -15.09 -2.05
N GLN A 60 -11.27 -14.08 -2.68
CA GLN A 60 -10.62 -12.96 -2.02
C GLN A 60 -9.49 -13.41 -1.09
N CYS A 61 -8.75 -14.45 -1.49
CA CYS A 61 -7.53 -14.90 -0.82
C CYS A 61 -6.29 -14.43 -1.58
N ALA A 62 -5.28 -13.99 -0.82
CA ALA A 62 -4.03 -13.49 -1.35
C ALA A 62 -3.25 -14.64 -2.01
N VAL A 63 -2.78 -14.40 -3.23
CA VAL A 63 -1.98 -15.34 -4.01
C VAL A 63 -0.69 -14.66 -4.48
N TYR A 64 0.39 -15.42 -4.48
CA TYR A 64 1.63 -15.08 -5.15
C TYR A 64 1.48 -15.39 -6.62
N GLN A 65 1.47 -14.37 -7.49
CA GLN A 65 1.41 -14.56 -8.93
C GLN A 65 2.64 -13.97 -9.60
N GLY A 66 3.17 -14.69 -10.60
CA GLY A 66 4.28 -14.22 -11.42
C GLY A 66 4.56 -15.15 -12.59
N VAL A 67 5.60 -14.81 -13.35
CA VAL A 67 6.09 -15.60 -14.49
C VAL A 67 7.13 -16.61 -14.00
N ALA A 68 6.79 -17.89 -14.07
CA ALA A 68 7.68 -18.98 -13.69
C ALA A 68 8.82 -19.15 -14.70
N ALA A 69 9.78 -20.03 -14.37
CA ALA A 69 10.97 -20.27 -15.19
C ALA A 69 10.65 -20.80 -16.60
N ASP A 70 9.49 -21.46 -16.77
CA ASP A 70 8.97 -21.94 -18.05
C ASP A 70 8.27 -20.85 -18.89
N GLY A 71 8.21 -19.61 -18.38
CA GLY A 71 7.53 -18.49 -19.03
C GLY A 71 6.01 -18.47 -18.81
N GLN A 72 5.44 -19.42 -18.08
CA GLN A 72 4.01 -19.44 -17.79
C GLN A 72 3.69 -18.59 -16.57
N ILE A 73 2.54 -17.92 -16.60
CA ILE A 73 1.99 -17.27 -15.41
C ILE A 73 1.48 -18.36 -14.48
N ARG A 74 1.97 -18.35 -13.23
CA ARG A 74 1.54 -19.28 -12.19
C ARG A 74 1.14 -18.51 -10.95
N SER A 75 0.24 -19.11 -10.18
CA SER A 75 -0.25 -18.55 -8.92
C SER A 75 -0.16 -19.60 -7.81
N GLU A 76 0.26 -19.19 -6.62
CA GLU A 76 0.31 -20.03 -5.41
C GLU A 76 -0.36 -19.30 -4.24
N ALA A 77 -1.16 -20.00 -3.44
CA ALA A 77 -1.83 -19.39 -2.30
C ALA A 77 -0.82 -18.94 -1.23
N LEU A 78 -1.00 -17.72 -0.73
CA LEU A 78 -0.24 -17.21 0.41
C LEU A 78 -0.91 -17.65 1.71
N HIS A 79 -0.08 -18.15 2.63
CA HIS A 79 -0.54 -18.69 3.90
C HIS A 79 0.08 -17.94 5.08
N ASP A 80 -0.67 -17.85 6.17
CA ASP A 80 -0.19 -17.31 7.44
C ASP A 80 0.83 -18.27 8.12
N ALA A 81 1.27 -17.90 9.33
CA ALA A 81 2.21 -18.70 10.11
C ALA A 81 1.64 -20.07 10.52
N GLU A 82 0.31 -20.18 10.65
CA GLU A 82 -0.40 -21.40 10.98
C GLU A 82 -0.73 -22.27 9.74
N GLY A 83 -0.37 -21.80 8.53
CA GLY A 83 -0.62 -22.50 7.28
C GLY A 83 -2.04 -22.31 6.73
N ARG A 84 -2.79 -21.31 7.21
CA ARG A 84 -4.12 -20.97 6.69
C ARG A 84 -4.02 -19.94 5.57
N PRO A 85 -4.89 -19.99 4.55
CA PRO A 85 -4.90 -18.99 3.49
C PRO A 85 -5.16 -17.59 4.05
N LEU A 86 -4.38 -16.61 3.58
CA LEU A 86 -4.60 -15.20 3.91
C LEU A 86 -5.73 -14.66 3.05
N CYS A 87 -6.92 -14.51 3.61
CA CYS A 87 -8.07 -13.98 2.89
C CYS A 87 -8.51 -12.63 3.45
N ALA A 88 -8.91 -11.74 2.55
CA ALA A 88 -9.53 -10.49 2.92
C ALA A 88 -10.77 -10.82 3.76
N LYS A 89 -10.86 -10.20 4.94
CA LYS A 89 -12.10 -10.24 5.70
C LYS A 89 -13.13 -9.49 4.87
N THR A 90 -14.13 -10.20 4.36
CA THR A 90 -15.24 -9.61 3.63
C THR A 90 -15.84 -8.50 4.52
N PRO A 91 -15.99 -7.26 4.02
CA PRO A 91 -16.60 -6.18 4.77
C PRO A 91 -18.10 -6.44 5.05
#